data_AF-A0A955VHE6-F1
#
_entry.id   AF-A0A955VHE6-F1
#
_cell.length_a   1.000
_cell.length_b   1.000
_cell.length_c   1.000
_cell.angle_alpha   90.00
_cell.angle_beta   90.00
_cell.angle_gamma   90.00
#
_symmetry.space_group_name_H-M   'P 1'
#
loop_
_entity.id
_entity.type
_entity.pdbx_description
1 polymer ?
#
loop_
_entity_poly.entity_id
_entity_poly.type
_entity_poly.pdbx_seq_one_letter_code
_entity_poly.pdbx_strand_id
1 'polypeptide(L)' 'MTVGFSRILVPVDGSDGALRAVRFAAALARATGAELTLLHVHPTISAEVIGM' A
#
# COMPACT_ATOMS: atom_id res chain seq x y z
N MET A 1 -18.51 -18.58 -11.00
CA MET A 1 -17.28 -17.80 -11.30
C MET A 1 -16.88 -17.08 -10.03
N THR A 2 -15.71 -17.35 -9.49
CA THR A 2 -15.16 -16.59 -8.35
C THR A 2 -14.47 -15.36 -8.89
N VAL A 3 -14.80 -14.18 -8.37
CA VAL A 3 -14.09 -12.94 -8.70
C VAL A 3 -12.85 -12.90 -7.82
N GLY A 4 -11.68 -13.15 -8.41
CA GLY A 4 -10.39 -13.00 -7.75
C GLY A 4 -9.90 -11.55 -7.81
N PHE A 5 -9.02 -11.16 -6.88
CA PHE A 5 -8.29 -9.90 -6.99
C PHE A 5 -7.31 -9.99 -8.17
N SER A 6 -7.38 -9.05 -9.11
CA SER A 6 -6.42 -8.94 -10.21
C SER A 6 -5.33 -7.90 -9.96
N ARG A 7 -5.63 -6.87 -9.13
CA ARG A 7 -4.71 -5.80 -8.74
C ARG A 7 -4.93 -5.40 -7.29
N ILE A 8 -3.84 -5.20 -6.56
CA ILE A 8 -3.83 -4.78 -5.16
C ILE A 8 -2.96 -3.54 -5.03
N LEU A 9 -3.49 -2.47 -4.44
CA LEU A 9 -2.77 -1.24 -4.12
C LEU A 9 -2.55 -1.16 -2.61
N VAL A 10 -1.32 -0.91 -2.17
CA VAL A 10 -0.98 -0.72 -0.76
C VAL A 10 -0.34 0.66 -0.58
N PRO A 11 -1.01 1.59 0.12
CA PRO A 11 -0.40 2.82 0.59
C PRO A 11 0.69 2.51 1.62
N VAL A 12 1.84 3.17 1.50
CA VAL A 12 2.94 3.06 2.45
C VAL A 12 3.34 4.46 2.91
N ASP A 13 3.59 4.61 4.20
CA ASP A 13 4.08 5.86 4.84
C ASP A 13 5.40 5.64 5.60
N GLY A 14 5.95 4.42 5.55
CA GLY A 14 7.16 4.03 6.28
C GLY A 14 6.92 3.54 7.71
N SER A 15 5.68 3.60 8.22
CA SER A 15 5.35 3.07 9.54
C SER A 15 5.43 1.53 9.60
N ASP A 16 5.60 0.98 10.81
CA ASP A 16 5.53 -0.46 11.04
C ASP A 16 4.17 -1.06 10.60
N GLY A 17 3.09 -0.28 10.76
CA GLY A 17 1.76 -0.66 10.31
C GLY A 17 1.71 -0.85 8.81
N ALA A 18 2.22 0.10 8.05
CA ALA A 18 2.33 0.01 6.59
C ALA A 18 3.20 -1.18 6.17
N LEU A 19 4.33 -1.42 6.85
CA LEU A 19 5.22 -2.54 6.52
C LEU A 19 4.54 -3.91 6.75
N ARG A 20 3.72 -4.04 7.79
CA ARG A 20 2.89 -5.24 8.00
C ARG A 20 1.85 -5.42 6.90
N ALA A 21 1.20 -4.33 6.48
CA ALA A 21 0.24 -4.36 5.38
C ALA A 21 0.87 -4.83 4.07
N VAL A 22 2.09 -4.35 3.74
CA VAL A 22 2.85 -4.81 2.56
C VAL A 22 3.10 -6.31 2.60
N ARG A 23 3.54 -6.85 3.75
CA ARG A 23 3.81 -8.30 3.88
C ARG A 23 2.56 -9.14 3.66
N PHE A 24 1.42 -8.70 4.22
CA PHE A 24 0.13 -9.37 4.02
C PHE A 24 -0.32 -9.30 2.56
N ALA A 25 -0.28 -8.13 1.95
CA ALA A 25 -0.69 -7.93 0.56
C ALA A 25 0.20 -8.71 -0.42
N ALA A 26 1.50 -8.83 -0.15
CA ALA A 26 2.41 -9.66 -0.95
C ALA A 26 2.05 -11.15 -0.87
N ALA A 27 1.64 -11.64 0.30
CA ALA A 27 1.15 -13.03 0.44
C ALA A 27 -0.15 -13.23 -0.35
N LEU A 28 -1.09 -12.28 -0.26
CA LEU A 28 -2.35 -12.32 -0.99
C LEU A 28 -2.12 -12.28 -2.52
N ALA A 29 -1.30 -11.34 -2.99
CA ALA A 29 -0.96 -11.19 -4.41
C ALA A 29 -0.37 -12.47 -5.00
N ARG A 30 0.55 -13.13 -4.27
CA ARG A 30 1.11 -14.43 -4.68
C ARG A 30 0.04 -15.53 -4.74
N ALA A 31 -0.86 -15.58 -3.76
CA ALA A 31 -1.90 -16.59 -3.70
C ALA A 31 -2.96 -16.43 -4.81
N THR A 32 -3.21 -15.20 -5.26
CA THR A 32 -4.25 -14.90 -6.25
C THR A 32 -3.70 -14.62 -7.65
N GLY A 33 -2.38 -14.52 -7.82
CA GLY A 33 -1.75 -14.03 -9.05
C GLY A 33 -2.03 -12.55 -9.34
N ALA A 34 -2.39 -11.76 -8.32
CA ALA A 34 -2.65 -10.34 -8.49
C ALA A 34 -1.34 -9.55 -8.64
N GLU A 35 -1.39 -8.48 -9.42
CA GLU A 35 -0.33 -7.46 -9.40
C GLU A 35 -0.41 -6.69 -8.07
N LEU A 36 0.74 -6.41 -7.47
CA LEU A 36 0.85 -5.59 -6.25
C LEU A 36 1.57 -4.28 -6.56
N THR A 37 0.89 -3.17 -6.30
CA THR A 37 1.45 -1.82 -6.42
C THR A 37 1.61 -1.21 -5.02
N LEU A 38 2.79 -0.67 -4.73
CA LEU A 38 3.03 0.12 -3.52
C LEU A 38 2.96 1.61 -3.88
N LEU A 39 2.25 2.39 -3.06
CA LEU A 39 2.07 3.83 -3.27
C LEU A 39 2.55 4.59 -2.04
N HIS A 40 3.54 5.46 -2.23
CA HIS A 40 3.94 6.45 -1.23
C HIS A 40 3.49 7.83 -1.71
N VAL A 41 2.88 8.61 -0.82
CA VAL A 41 2.42 9.98 -1.12
C VAL A 41 3.29 10.96 -0.35
N HIS A 42 3.96 11.84 -1.08
CA HIS A 42 4.65 12.98 -0.48
C HIS A 42 3.74 14.21 -0.45
N PRO A 43 3.62 14.88 0.70
CA PRO A 43 2.97 16.18 0.77
C PRO A 43 3.64 17.16 -0.20
N THR A 44 2.85 17.92 -0.94
CA THR A 44 3.36 18.99 -1.81
C THR A 44 3.69 20.27 -1.05
N ILE A 45 3.29 20.35 0.23
CA ILE A 45 3.55 21.44 1.16
C ILE A 45 4.03 20.80 2.46
N SER A 46 5.10 21.31 3.07
CA SER A 46 5.60 20.75 4.33
C SER A 46 4.57 20.94 5.45
N ALA A 47 4.39 19.93 6.31
CA ALA A 47 3.50 20.02 7.46
C ALA A 47 3.85 21.19 8.39
N GLU A 48 5.15 21.52 8.47
CA GLU A 48 5.70 22.68 9.17
C GLU A 48 5.08 24.01 8.68
N VAL A 49 4.80 24.12 7.37
CA VAL A 49 4.15 25.30 6.77
C VAL A 49 2.65 25.34 7.10
N ILE A 50 2.05 24.18 7.42
CA ILE A 50 0.62 24.05 7.77
C ILE A 50 0.41 24.22 9.29
N GLY A 51 1.48 24.32 10.08
CA GLY A 51 1.40 24.45 11.54
C GLY A 51 0.96 23.16 12.24
N MET A 52 1.18 22.01 11.59
CA MET A 52 0.98 20.68 12.16
C MET A 52 2.27 20.14 12.77
#